data_AF-A0A3D1JC76-F1
#
_entry.id   AF-A0A3D1JC76-F1
#
_cell.length_a   1.000
_cell.length_b   1.000
_cell.length_c   1.000
_cell.angle_alpha   90.00
_cell.angle_beta   90.00
_cell.angle_gamma   90.00
#
_symmetry.space_group_name_H-M   'P 1'
#
loop_
_entity.id
_entity.type
_entity.pdbx_description
1 polymer ?
#
loop_
_entity_poly.entity_id
_entity_poly.type
_entity_poly.pdbx_seq_one_letter_code
_entity_poly.pdbx_strand_id
1 'polypeptide(L)'
;NDETLAKIGLREYRRKDVSIVFQAYNLLPYMSALDNVTTAMAIAQSQQTDKKAYALANLAKVGITEELAMKKVTQLSGGQQQRVAIVRALCCEHELIVADEPTGNLDETTSKDIVALFQEIAHEQNKCIILVTHEQDVAKACDVVYELKDRKFSIIESVK
;
A
#
# COMPACT_ATOMS: atom_id res chain seq x y z
N ASN A 1 8.99 -5.66 19.75
CA ASN A 1 9.01 -6.96 20.46
C ASN A 1 10.43 -7.49 20.75
N ASP A 2 11.52 -6.80 20.39
CA ASP A 2 12.93 -7.20 20.63
C ASP A 2 13.34 -8.63 20.21
N GLU A 3 12.47 -9.35 19.51
CA GLU A 3 12.76 -10.66 18.95
C GLU A 3 13.43 -10.52 17.57
N THR A 4 14.50 -11.27 17.36
CA THR A 4 15.19 -11.27 16.06
C THR A 4 14.29 -11.84 14.95
N LEU A 5 14.45 -11.33 13.72
CA LEU A 5 13.74 -11.84 12.52
C LEU A 5 13.94 -13.36 12.32
N ALA A 6 15.11 -13.89 12.71
CA ALA A 6 15.40 -15.31 12.66
C ALA A 6 14.47 -16.13 13.57
N LYS A 7 14.05 -15.57 14.71
CA LYS A 7 13.16 -16.21 15.69
C LYS A 7 11.68 -16.07 15.31
N ILE A 8 11.26 -14.89 14.84
CA ILE A 8 9.89 -14.63 14.39
C ILE A 8 9.58 -15.47 13.13
N GLY A 9 10.58 -15.62 12.25
CA GLY A 9 10.45 -16.26 10.95
C GLY A 9 9.86 -15.29 9.92
N LEU A 10 10.46 -15.29 8.72
CA LEU A 10 10.12 -14.33 7.65
C LEU A 10 8.65 -14.35 7.23
N ARG A 11 7.99 -15.51 7.33
CA ARG A 11 6.57 -15.66 6.98
C ARG A 11 5.67 -14.98 8.00
N GLU A 12 5.97 -15.12 9.28
CA GLU A 12 5.15 -14.56 10.35
C GLU A 12 5.27 -13.03 10.35
N TYR A 13 6.50 -12.54 10.21
CA TYR A 13 6.79 -11.11 10.10
C TYR A 13 6.04 -10.47 8.92
N ARG A 14 6.09 -11.07 7.73
CA ARG A 14 5.33 -10.57 6.56
C ARG A 14 3.82 -10.68 6.72
N ARG A 15 3.32 -11.58 7.57
CA ARG A 15 1.88 -11.73 7.78
C ARG A 15 1.33 -10.73 8.79
N LYS A 16 2.13 -10.31 9.76
CA LYS A 16 1.68 -9.54 10.93
C LYS A 16 2.19 -8.11 11.00
N ASP A 17 3.30 -7.81 10.34
CA ASP A 17 4.03 -6.57 10.58
C ASP A 17 4.25 -5.75 9.29
N VAL A 18 4.12 -6.36 8.10
CA VAL A 18 4.47 -5.73 6.83
C VAL A 18 3.40 -5.93 5.76
N SER A 19 2.93 -4.83 5.18
CA SER A 19 2.14 -4.83 3.95
C SER A 19 3.01 -4.46 2.75
N ILE A 20 2.73 -5.07 1.59
CA ILE A 20 3.45 -4.77 0.35
C ILE A 20 2.46 -4.33 -0.74
N VAL A 21 2.76 -3.21 -1.38
CA VAL A 21 2.10 -2.71 -2.59
C VAL A 21 3.07 -2.92 -3.76
N PHE A 22 2.64 -3.66 -4.79
CA PHE A 22 3.48 -4.01 -5.93
C PHE A 22 3.17 -3.13 -7.14
N GLN A 23 4.17 -2.87 -7.98
CA GLN A 23 4.03 -2.17 -9.27
C GLN A 23 2.97 -2.79 -10.20
N ALA A 24 2.87 -4.13 -10.21
CA ALA A 24 1.88 -4.87 -10.99
C ALA A 24 0.55 -5.12 -10.24
N TYR A 25 0.31 -4.41 -9.13
CA TYR A 25 -0.86 -4.51 -8.23
C TYR A 25 -0.97 -5.84 -7.46
N ASN A 26 -0.64 -6.97 -8.10
CA ASN A 26 -0.77 -8.34 -7.62
C ASN A 26 -2.15 -8.62 -7.00
N LEU A 27 -3.20 -8.05 -7.60
CA LEU A 27 -4.58 -8.35 -7.23
C LEU A 27 -4.98 -9.72 -7.77
N LEU A 28 -5.87 -10.41 -7.06
CA LEU A 28 -6.46 -11.67 -7.50
C LEU A 28 -7.52 -11.38 -8.57
N PRO A 29 -7.30 -11.74 -9.84
CA PRO A 29 -8.07 -11.22 -10.98
C PRO A 29 -9.51 -11.76 -11.04
N TYR A 30 -9.75 -12.91 -10.40
CA TYR A 30 -11.07 -13.53 -10.32
C TYR A 30 -11.94 -12.98 -9.17
N MET A 31 -11.35 -12.17 -8.29
CA MET A 31 -12.00 -11.58 -7.12
C MET A 31 -12.47 -10.15 -7.39
N SER A 32 -13.48 -9.70 -6.65
CA SER A 32 -13.85 -8.29 -6.61
C SER A 32 -12.79 -7.45 -5.90
N ALA A 33 -12.89 -6.12 -6.02
CA ALA A 33 -12.04 -5.22 -5.22
C ALA A 33 -12.26 -5.42 -3.71
N LEU A 34 -13.52 -5.57 -3.29
CA LEU A 34 -13.87 -5.88 -1.91
C LEU A 34 -13.28 -7.22 -1.45
N ASP A 35 -13.40 -8.27 -2.28
CA ASP A 35 -12.87 -9.60 -1.95
C ASP A 35 -11.34 -9.58 -1.83
N ASN A 36 -10.65 -8.82 -2.69
CA ASN A 36 -9.20 -8.66 -2.60
C ASN A 36 -8.77 -8.07 -1.25
N VAL A 37 -9.48 -7.04 -0.78
CA VAL A 37 -9.20 -6.38 0.51
C VAL A 37 -9.56 -7.32 1.67
N THR A 38 -10.77 -7.85 1.70
CA THR A 38 -11.26 -8.68 2.82
C THR A 38 -10.50 -10.01 2.93
N THR A 39 -10.05 -10.60 1.82
CA THR A 39 -9.18 -11.78 1.83
C THR A 39 -7.84 -11.46 2.50
N ALA A 40 -7.23 -10.32 2.19
CA ALA A 40 -5.98 -9.92 2.83
C ALA A 40 -6.17 -9.67 4.33
N MET A 41 -7.27 -9.03 4.74
CA MET A 41 -7.62 -8.85 6.16
C MET A 41 -7.80 -10.18 6.90
N ALA A 42 -8.37 -11.19 6.24
CA ALA A 42 -8.52 -12.52 6.84
C ALA A 42 -7.15 -13.20 7.03
N ILE A 43 -6.26 -13.10 6.04
CA ILE A 43 -4.90 -13.67 6.11
C ILE A 43 -4.06 -12.98 7.18
N ALA A 44 -4.15 -11.64 7.27
CA ALA A 44 -3.46 -10.83 8.26
C ALA A 44 -4.05 -10.94 9.68
N GLN A 45 -5.16 -11.66 9.84
CA GLN A 45 -5.88 -11.77 11.12
C GLN A 45 -6.28 -10.41 11.71
N SER A 46 -6.72 -9.50 10.85
CA SER A 46 -7.22 -8.18 11.28
C SER A 46 -8.33 -8.32 12.33
N GLN A 47 -8.27 -7.44 13.33
CA GLN A 47 -9.15 -7.42 14.51
C GLN A 47 -10.45 -6.64 14.26
N GLN A 48 -10.62 -6.08 13.05
CA GLN A 48 -11.83 -5.37 12.65
C GLN A 48 -13.07 -6.28 12.73
N THR A 49 -14.10 -5.82 13.46
CA THR A 49 -15.32 -6.58 13.72
C THR A 49 -16.15 -6.75 12.44
N ASP A 50 -16.42 -5.66 11.72
CA ASP A 50 -17.07 -5.69 10.41
C ASP A 50 -16.05 -5.39 9.31
N LYS A 51 -15.35 -6.44 8.87
CA LYS A 51 -14.32 -6.34 7.83
C LYS A 51 -14.87 -5.82 6.51
N LYS A 52 -16.13 -6.13 6.20
CA LYS A 52 -16.76 -5.70 4.96
C LYS A 52 -17.04 -4.20 4.99
N ALA A 53 -17.70 -3.71 6.05
CA ALA A 53 -17.97 -2.28 6.21
C ALA A 53 -16.67 -1.47 6.28
N TYR A 54 -15.67 -1.97 7.02
CA TYR A 54 -14.36 -1.33 7.13
C TYR A 54 -13.64 -1.26 5.77
N ALA A 55 -13.64 -2.36 5.00
CA ALA A 55 -13.05 -2.38 3.67
C ALA A 55 -13.78 -1.42 2.71
N LEU A 56 -15.11 -1.41 2.70
CA LEU A 56 -15.90 -0.50 1.87
C LEU A 56 -15.65 0.97 2.23
N ALA A 57 -15.55 1.29 3.53
CA ALA A 57 -15.24 2.65 3.97
C ALA A 57 -13.87 3.12 3.48
N ASN A 58 -12.83 2.27 3.57
CA ASN A 58 -11.50 2.62 3.07
C ASN A 58 -11.42 2.68 1.54
N LEU A 59 -12.15 1.81 0.84
CA LEU A 59 -12.29 1.88 -0.62
C LEU A 59 -12.98 3.18 -1.06
N ALA A 60 -14.02 3.62 -0.34
CA ALA A 60 -14.73 4.86 -0.64
C ALA A 60 -13.84 6.10 -0.49
N LYS A 61 -12.96 6.14 0.54
CA LYS A 61 -11.99 7.24 0.74
C LYS A 61 -11.09 7.46 -0.46
N VAL A 62 -10.75 6.39 -1.18
CA VAL A 62 -9.88 6.45 -2.36
C VAL A 62 -10.68 6.55 -3.67
N GLY A 63 -12.00 6.80 -3.61
CA GLY A 63 -12.84 6.99 -4.79
C GLY A 63 -13.35 5.69 -5.43
N ILE A 64 -13.22 4.55 -4.75
CA ILE A 64 -13.83 3.29 -5.18
C ILE A 64 -15.22 3.19 -4.55
N THR A 65 -16.25 3.48 -5.34
CA THR A 65 -17.65 3.38 -4.91
C THR A 65 -18.01 1.94 -4.55
N GLU A 66 -19.10 1.74 -3.79
CA GLU A 66 -19.57 0.40 -3.48
C GLU A 66 -19.86 -0.43 -4.73
N GLU A 67 -20.42 0.18 -5.78
CA GLU A 67 -20.64 -0.50 -7.06
C GLU A 67 -19.33 -1.01 -7.69
N LEU A 68 -18.28 -0.17 -7.70
CA LEU A 68 -16.96 -0.56 -8.18
C LEU A 68 -16.31 -1.61 -7.28
N ALA A 69 -16.53 -1.52 -5.97
CA ALA A 69 -15.99 -2.45 -4.99
C ALA A 69 -16.49 -3.89 -5.22
N MET A 70 -17.72 -4.05 -5.71
CA MET A 70 -18.32 -5.35 -6.04
C MET A 70 -17.89 -5.90 -7.41
N LYS A 71 -17.28 -5.08 -8.28
CA LYS A 71 -16.79 -5.52 -9.59
C LYS A 71 -15.47 -6.26 -9.47
N LYS A 72 -15.23 -7.18 -10.41
CA LYS A 72 -13.92 -7.85 -10.56
C LYS A 72 -12.84 -6.80 -10.82
N VAL A 73 -11.66 -6.98 -10.24
CA VAL A 73 -10.54 -6.03 -10.40
C VAL A 73 -10.14 -5.84 -11.87
N THR A 74 -10.35 -6.85 -12.71
CA THR A 74 -10.13 -6.78 -14.16
C THR A 74 -11.07 -5.82 -14.91
N GLN A 75 -12.14 -5.38 -14.26
CA GLN A 75 -13.08 -4.38 -14.78
C GLN A 75 -12.75 -2.95 -14.32
N LEU A 76 -11.72 -2.79 -13.50
CA LEU A 76 -11.26 -1.49 -13.00
C LEU A 76 -10.12 -0.96 -13.88
N SER A 77 -10.01 0.36 -13.98
CA SER A 77 -8.85 1.03 -14.58
C SER A 77 -7.57 0.78 -13.78
N GLY A 78 -6.39 0.99 -14.39
CA GLY A 78 -5.10 0.81 -13.71
C GLY A 78 -4.98 1.62 -12.41
N GLY A 79 -5.35 2.91 -12.45
CA GLY A 79 -5.38 3.76 -11.25
C GLY A 79 -6.33 3.25 -10.17
N GLN A 80 -7.51 2.73 -10.54
CA GLN A 80 -8.43 2.13 -9.59
C GLN A 80 -7.88 0.83 -8.99
N GLN A 81 -7.22 -0.02 -9.80
CA GLN A 81 -6.55 -1.22 -9.31
C GLN A 81 -5.43 -0.88 -8.33
N GLN A 82 -4.65 0.17 -8.61
CA GLN A 82 -3.62 0.65 -7.68
C GLN A 82 -4.23 1.08 -6.34
N ARG A 83 -5.31 1.86 -6.37
CA ARG A 83 -6.02 2.28 -5.15
C ARG A 83 -6.56 1.10 -4.35
N VAL A 84 -7.07 0.06 -5.02
CA VAL A 84 -7.48 -1.19 -4.36
C VAL A 84 -6.28 -1.91 -3.73
N ALA A 85 -5.12 -1.96 -4.41
CA ALA A 85 -3.91 -2.58 -3.87
C ALA A 85 -3.39 -1.84 -2.62
N ILE A 86 -3.48 -0.51 -2.59
CA ILE A 86 -3.13 0.32 -1.43
C ILE A 86 -4.11 0.07 -0.27
N VAL A 87 -5.42 0.09 -0.53
CA VAL A 87 -6.42 -0.18 0.52
C VAL A 87 -6.28 -1.60 1.07
N ARG A 88 -5.96 -2.57 0.22
CA ARG A 88 -5.65 -3.95 0.67
C ARG A 88 -4.49 -3.96 1.66
N ALA A 89 -3.41 -3.23 1.37
CA ALA A 89 -2.26 -3.10 2.27
C ALA A 89 -2.63 -2.39 3.58
N LEU A 90 -3.44 -1.33 3.50
CA LEU A 90 -3.84 -0.53 4.65
C LEU A 90 -4.73 -1.30 5.63
N CYS A 91 -5.71 -2.04 5.10
CA CYS A 91 -6.70 -2.76 5.91
C CYS A 91 -6.12 -3.95 6.70
N CYS A 92 -4.86 -4.34 6.44
CA CYS A 92 -4.17 -5.36 7.22
C CYS A 92 -3.68 -4.86 8.59
N GLU A 93 -3.84 -3.57 8.91
CA GLU A 93 -3.49 -2.98 10.22
C GLU A 93 -1.98 -2.97 10.56
N HIS A 94 -1.12 -3.38 9.62
CA HIS A 94 0.33 -3.35 9.77
C HIS A 94 0.88 -1.92 9.97
N GLU A 95 1.99 -1.80 10.68
CA GLU A 95 2.67 -0.51 10.92
C GLU A 95 3.59 -0.10 9.75
N LEU A 96 4.10 -1.09 8.99
CA LEU A 96 4.99 -0.86 7.86
C LEU A 96 4.30 -1.22 6.53
N ILE A 97 4.35 -0.28 5.59
CA ILE A 97 3.94 -0.46 4.20
C ILE A 97 5.17 -0.28 3.31
N VAL A 98 5.46 -1.27 2.47
CA VAL A 98 6.49 -1.16 1.44
C VAL A 98 5.79 -1.04 0.08
N ALA A 99 6.04 0.03 -0.64
CA ALA A 99 5.46 0.28 -1.95
C ALA A 99 6.55 0.28 -3.02
N ASP A 100 6.50 -0.70 -3.92
CA ASP A 100 7.47 -0.92 -4.99
C ASP A 100 6.94 -0.32 -6.31
N GLU A 101 7.52 0.80 -6.73
CA GLU A 101 7.11 1.60 -7.89
C GLU A 101 5.59 1.77 -8.06
N PRO A 102 4.86 2.26 -7.03
CA PRO A 102 3.40 2.28 -7.04
C PRO A 102 2.78 3.25 -8.05
N THR A 103 3.57 4.14 -8.64
CA THR A 103 3.15 5.16 -9.63
C THR A 103 3.59 4.85 -11.06
N GLY A 104 4.49 3.88 -11.26
CA GLY A 104 5.18 3.70 -12.55
C GLY A 104 4.29 3.30 -13.74
N ASN A 105 3.07 2.82 -13.48
CA ASN A 105 2.09 2.43 -14.50
C ASN A 105 0.93 3.42 -14.66
N LEU A 106 1.02 4.60 -14.06
CA LEU A 106 -0.07 5.59 -13.99
C LEU A 106 0.28 6.86 -14.76
N ASP A 107 -0.74 7.59 -15.18
CA ASP A 107 -0.57 8.95 -15.71
C ASP A 107 -0.17 9.92 -14.59
N GLU A 108 0.43 11.05 -14.98
CA GLU A 108 0.98 12.04 -14.04
C GLU A 108 -0.05 12.55 -13.01
N THR A 109 -1.32 12.71 -13.42
CA THR A 109 -2.36 13.20 -12.51
C THR A 109 -2.70 12.13 -11.48
N THR A 110 -2.90 10.89 -11.93
CA THR A 110 -3.14 9.75 -11.04
C THR A 110 -1.95 9.50 -10.11
N SER A 111 -0.70 9.63 -10.58
CA SER A 111 0.49 9.46 -9.75
C SER A 111 0.53 10.45 -8.59
N LYS A 112 0.21 11.73 -8.83
CA LYS A 112 0.15 12.76 -7.77
C LYS A 112 -0.90 12.43 -6.72
N ASP A 113 -2.09 11.97 -7.14
CA ASP A 113 -3.13 11.53 -6.20
C ASP A 113 -2.68 10.37 -5.33
N ILE A 114 -1.95 9.39 -5.90
CA ILE A 114 -1.44 8.24 -5.15
C ILE A 114 -0.37 8.66 -4.15
N VAL A 115 0.52 9.58 -4.52
CA VAL A 115 1.54 10.13 -3.60
C VAL A 115 0.88 10.88 -2.45
N ALA A 116 -0.11 11.72 -2.72
CA ALA A 116 -0.87 12.43 -1.69
C ALA A 116 -1.56 11.46 -0.73
N LEU A 117 -2.13 10.37 -1.25
CA LEU A 117 -2.73 9.32 -0.44
C LEU A 117 -1.69 8.63 0.48
N PHE A 118 -0.47 8.38 -0.01
CA PHE A 118 0.60 7.84 0.84
C PHE A 118 1.01 8.82 1.93
N GLN A 119 1.10 10.12 1.64
CA GLN A 119 1.39 11.14 2.65
C GLN A 119 0.30 11.18 3.74
N GLU A 120 -0.98 11.16 3.35
CA GLU A 120 -2.11 11.09 4.30
C GLU A 120 -1.99 9.85 5.20
N ILE A 121 -1.72 8.68 4.62
CA ILE A 121 -1.56 7.43 5.39
C ILE A 121 -0.35 7.52 6.34
N ALA A 122 0.77 8.07 5.88
CA ALA A 122 1.98 8.18 6.68
C ALA A 122 1.78 9.12 7.87
N HIS A 123 1.29 10.33 7.61
CA HIS A 123 1.24 11.43 8.59
C HIS A 123 -0.03 11.43 9.44
N GLU A 124 -1.19 11.11 8.88
CA GLU A 124 -2.46 11.11 9.63
C GLU A 124 -2.73 9.79 10.35
N GLN A 125 -2.31 8.67 9.75
CA GLN A 125 -2.53 7.33 10.31
C GLN A 125 -1.30 6.75 11.01
N ASN A 126 -0.22 7.53 11.14
CA ASN A 126 1.03 7.18 11.81
C ASN A 126 1.61 5.84 11.30
N LYS A 127 1.66 5.69 9.97
CA LYS A 127 2.22 4.50 9.33
C LYS A 127 3.61 4.79 8.78
N CYS A 128 4.51 3.83 8.89
CA CYS A 128 5.79 3.89 8.20
C CYS A 128 5.61 3.42 6.77
N ILE A 129 6.00 4.26 5.80
CA ILE A 129 5.92 3.93 4.38
C ILE A 129 7.31 3.98 3.78
N ILE A 130 7.75 2.86 3.21
CA ILE A 130 8.96 2.79 2.40
C ILE A 130 8.54 2.75 0.95
N LEU A 131 8.85 3.81 0.23
CA LEU A 131 8.52 3.97 -1.18
C LEU A 131 9.77 3.77 -2.03
N VAL A 132 9.70 2.86 -3.00
CA VAL A 132 10.73 2.68 -4.04
C VAL A 132 10.22 3.36 -5.30
N THR A 133 11.02 4.29 -5.85
CA THR A 133 10.67 5.01 -7.07
C THR A 133 11.94 5.47 -7.80
N HIS A 134 11.84 5.62 -9.12
CA HIS A 134 12.83 6.30 -9.95
C HIS A 134 12.40 7.74 -10.33
N GLU A 135 11.19 8.14 -9.95
CA GLU A 135 10.63 9.46 -10.24
C GLU A 135 11.08 10.47 -9.17
N GLN A 136 11.84 11.50 -9.60
CA GLN A 136 12.38 12.50 -8.67
C GLN A 136 11.30 13.29 -7.94
N ASP A 137 10.18 13.60 -8.61
CA ASP A 137 9.11 14.39 -8.01
C ASP A 137 8.33 13.60 -6.95
N VAL A 138 8.23 12.28 -7.12
CA VAL A 138 7.70 11.38 -6.08
C VAL A 138 8.67 11.32 -4.89
N ALA A 139 9.98 11.20 -5.15
CA ALA A 139 10.98 11.16 -4.08
C ALA A 139 11.00 12.45 -3.24
N LYS A 140 10.86 13.62 -3.88
CA LYS A 140 10.79 14.93 -3.20
C LYS A 140 9.56 15.09 -2.29
N ALA A 141 8.53 14.27 -2.48
CA ALA A 141 7.34 14.27 -1.64
C ALA A 141 7.52 13.45 -0.35
N CYS A 142 8.63 12.72 -0.20
CA CYS A 142 8.93 11.91 0.97
C CYS A 142 9.72 12.68 2.04
N ASP A 143 9.55 12.28 3.29
CA ASP A 143 10.23 12.92 4.44
C ASP A 143 11.76 12.69 4.43
N VAL A 144 12.19 11.50 3.97
CA VAL A 144 13.59 11.10 3.88
C VAL A 144 13.83 10.37 2.56
N VAL A 145 14.92 10.73 1.87
CA VAL A 145 15.30 10.15 0.58
C VAL A 145 16.63 9.44 0.68
N TYR A 146 16.60 8.14 0.37
CA TYR A 146 17.79 7.30 0.19
C TYR A 146 18.02 7.05 -1.29
N GLU A 147 19.25 7.27 -1.75
CA GLU A 147 19.71 6.87 -3.07
C GLU A 147 20.42 5.51 -2.98
N LEU A 148 20.06 4.56 -3.85
CA LEU A 148 20.79 3.31 -4.04
C LEU A 148 21.70 3.43 -5.25
N LYS A 149 23.02 3.49 -5.02
CA LYS A 149 24.03 3.55 -6.08
C LYS A 149 25.19 2.61 -5.78
N ASP A 150 25.64 1.86 -6.78
CA ASP A 150 26.72 0.88 -6.63
C ASP A 150 26.51 -0.11 -5.46
N ARG A 151 25.25 -0.53 -5.26
CA ARG A 151 24.79 -1.39 -4.16
C ARG A 151 24.99 -0.80 -2.75
N LYS A 152 25.11 0.52 -2.65
CA LYS A 152 25.21 1.26 -1.38
C LYS A 152 24.07 2.27 -1.28
N PHE A 153 23.49 2.34 -0.10
CA PHE A 153 22.51 3.38 0.23
C PHE A 153 23.22 4.61 0.79
N SER A 154 22.84 5.78 0.30
CA SER A 154 23.24 7.09 0.84
C SER A 154 22.02 7.97 1.03
N ILE A 155 21.94 8.68 2.15
CA ILE A 155 20.91 9.69 2.37
C ILE A 155 21.27 10.92 1.54
N ILE A 156 20.34 11.39 0.71
CA ILE A 156 20.53 12.57 -0.13
C ILE A 156 19.65 13.75 0.32
N GLU A 157 18.54 13.49 1.01
CA GLU A 157 17.64 14.53 1.50
C GLU A 157 16.92 14.06 2.78
N SER A 158 16.71 14.97 3.73
CA SER A 158 15.90 14.75 4.94
C SER A 158 15.22 16.06 5.29
N VAL A 159 13.91 16.10 5.14
CA VAL A 159 13.09 17.23 5.56
C VAL A 159 12.80 17.04 7.05
N LYS A 160 13.16 18.04 7.86
CA LYS A 160 12.89 18.06 9.31
C LYS A 160 11.49 18.57 9.61
#